data_AF-A0A444DY86-F1
#
_entry.id   AF-A0A444DY86-F1
#
_cell.length_a   1.000
_cell.length_b   1.000
_cell.length_c   1.000
_cell.angle_alpha   90.00
_cell.angle_beta   90.00
_cell.angle_gamma   90.00
#
_symmetry.space_group_name_H-M   'P 1'
#
loop_
_entity.id
_entity.type
_entity.pdbx_description
1 polymer ?
#
loop_
_entity_poly.entity_id
_entity_poly.type
_entity_poly.pdbx_seq_one_letter_code
_entity_poly.pdbx_strand_id
1 'polypeptide(L)'
;MFFMGDASTRKRVDLGGRSSKESDRQVLLEQARLDRKRRLVLRQQTSAAIKIQVGAMKDVKMARTEVREQFHVTYGDHGERADW
;
A
#
# COMPACT_ATOMS: atom_id res chain seq x y z
N MET A 1 -42.58 -11.37 12.97
CA MET A 1 -42.96 -10.61 14.19
C MET A 1 -44.25 -9.86 13.87
N PHE A 2 -45.32 -10.08 14.62
CA PHE A 2 -46.62 -9.42 14.40
C PHE A 2 -46.85 -8.44 15.56
N PHE A 3 -47.07 -7.16 15.26
CA PHE A 3 -47.29 -6.15 16.29
C PHE A 3 -48.70 -6.31 16.86
N MET A 4 -48.83 -6.70 18.13
CA MET A 4 -50.11 -6.83 18.85
C MET A 4 -50.63 -5.48 19.35
N GLY A 5 -50.64 -4.47 18.49
CA GLY A 5 -51.22 -3.15 18.80
C GLY A 5 -52.70 -3.12 18.43
N ASP A 6 -53.57 -2.71 19.35
CA ASP A 6 -54.98 -2.46 19.05
C ASP A 6 -55.10 -1.29 18.06
N ALA A 7 -55.57 -1.57 16.85
CA ALA A 7 -55.73 -0.59 15.77
C ALA A 7 -56.74 0.53 16.09
N SER A 8 -57.59 0.33 17.10
CA SER A 8 -58.53 1.37 17.58
C SER A 8 -57.83 2.47 18.38
N THR A 9 -56.65 2.17 18.93
CA THR A 9 -55.89 3.11 19.76
C THR A 9 -54.90 3.92 18.92
N ARG A 10 -55.26 5.16 18.58
CA ARG A 10 -54.35 6.13 17.93
C ARG A 10 -53.33 6.72 18.91
N LYS A 11 -52.61 5.89 19.67
CA LYS A 11 -51.46 6.38 20.44
C LYS A 11 -50.33 6.71 19.48
N ARG A 12 -49.87 7.96 19.48
CA ARG A 12 -48.65 8.36 18.78
C ARG A 12 -47.49 7.60 19.43
N VAL A 13 -46.95 6.62 18.72
CA VAL A 13 -45.72 5.93 19.11
C VAL A 13 -44.58 6.89 18.82
N ASP A 14 -43.85 7.31 19.84
CA ASP A 14 -42.60 8.06 19.62
C ASP A 14 -41.60 7.14 18.92
N LEU A 15 -41.48 7.27 17.61
CA LEU A 15 -40.46 6.60 16.79
C LEU A 15 -39.06 7.20 17.00
N GLY A 16 -38.89 8.03 18.02
CA GLY A 16 -37.68 8.77 18.33
C GLY A 16 -36.64 7.91 19.04
N GLY A 17 -35.93 7.07 18.29
CA GLY A 17 -34.65 6.55 18.76
C GLY A 17 -33.58 7.63 18.65
N ARG A 18 -33.00 8.08 19.78
CA ARG A 18 -31.74 8.84 19.74
C ARG A 18 -30.71 7.98 19.03
N SER A 19 -30.37 8.32 17.79
CA SER A 19 -29.32 7.61 17.09
C SER A 19 -27.99 7.96 17.77
N SER A 20 -27.24 6.96 18.23
CA SER A 20 -25.84 7.10 18.67
C SER A 20 -24.88 7.63 17.58
N LYS A 21 -25.41 8.06 16.43
CA LYS A 21 -24.68 8.41 15.20
C LYS A 21 -23.68 9.55 15.38
N GLU A 22 -23.82 10.38 16.40
CA GLU A 22 -22.93 11.53 16.63
C GLU A 22 -21.60 11.11 17.26
N SER A 23 -21.63 10.17 18.22
CA SER A 23 -20.41 9.49 18.69
C SER A 23 -19.81 8.63 17.58
N ASP A 24 -20.64 7.95 16.79
CA ASP A 24 -20.17 7.10 15.70
C ASP A 24 -19.47 7.93 14.61
N ARG A 25 -19.96 9.14 14.30
CA ARG A 25 -19.32 10.03 13.32
C ARG A 25 -17.93 10.48 13.78
N GLN A 26 -17.78 10.90 15.04
CA GLN A 26 -16.47 11.33 15.54
C GLN A 26 -15.48 10.17 15.57
N VAL A 27 -15.92 8.99 16.02
CA VAL A 27 -15.10 7.76 16.01
C VAL A 27 -14.69 7.39 14.59
N LEU A 28 -15.60 7.42 13.62
CA LEU A 28 -15.29 7.15 12.21
C LEU A 28 -14.27 8.14 11.62
N LEU A 29 -14.39 9.42 11.96
CA LEU A 29 -13.43 10.43 11.50
C LEU A 29 -12.04 10.22 12.11
N GLU A 30 -11.97 9.89 13.40
CA GLU A 30 -10.69 9.57 14.06
C GLU A 30 -10.06 8.31 13.47
N GLN A 31 -10.85 7.26 13.23
CA GLN A 31 -10.37 6.04 12.58
C GLN A 31 -9.83 6.33 11.16
N ALA A 32 -10.56 7.12 10.36
CA ALA A 32 -10.11 7.52 9.03
C ALA A 32 -8.81 8.35 9.07
N ARG A 33 -8.64 9.21 10.09
CA ARG A 33 -7.40 9.99 10.32
C ARG A 33 -6.23 9.07 10.65
N LEU A 34 -6.43 8.11 11.55
CA LEU A 34 -5.40 7.14 11.93
C LEU A 34 -4.98 6.27 10.74
N ASP A 35 -5.93 5.76 9.96
CA ASP A 35 -5.64 4.95 8.78
C ASP A 35 -4.92 5.76 7.69
N ARG A 36 -5.28 7.05 7.53
CA ARG A 36 -4.55 7.94 6.62
C ARG A 36 -3.10 8.13 7.06
N LYS A 37 -2.84 8.32 8.37
CA LYS A 37 -1.48 8.43 8.90
C LYS A 37 -0.68 7.14 8.67
N ARG A 38 -1.27 5.97 8.94
CA ARG A 38 -0.65 4.66 8.68
C ARG A 38 -0.28 4.48 7.20
N ARG A 39 -1.23 4.77 6.29
CA ARG A 39 -0.98 4.72 4.84
C ARG A 39 0.13 5.68 4.39
N LEU A 40 0.21 6.87 4.98
CA LEU A 40 1.25 7.84 4.64
C LEU A 40 2.65 7.31 5.00
N VAL A 41 2.81 6.78 6.21
CA VAL A 41 4.08 6.19 6.66
C VAL A 41 4.50 5.03 5.75
N LEU A 42 3.57 4.11 5.45
CA LEU A 42 3.85 3.00 4.54
C LEU A 42 4.28 3.48 3.15
N ARG A 43 3.59 4.46 2.57
CA ARG A 43 3.96 5.05 1.28
C ARG A 43 5.37 5.65 1.29
N GLN A 44 5.75 6.33 2.36
CA GLN A 44 7.10 6.88 2.50
C GLN A 44 8.15 5.77 2.54
N GLN A 45 7.92 4.73 3.36
CA GLN A 45 8.81 3.57 3.45
C GLN A 45 8.94 2.85 2.10
N THR A 46 7.82 2.57 1.42
CA THR A 46 7.82 1.94 0.09
C THR A 46 8.57 2.81 -0.92
N SER A 47 8.37 4.12 -0.92
CA SER A 47 9.07 5.03 -1.84
C SER A 47 10.58 5.05 -1.60
N ALA A 48 11.03 4.97 -0.34
CA ALA A 48 12.44 4.90 0.00
C ALA A 48 13.05 3.56 -0.44
N ALA A 49 12.36 2.44 -0.18
CA ALA A 49 12.79 1.12 -0.60
C ALA A 49 12.94 1.03 -2.13
N ILE A 50 12.00 1.59 -2.91
CA ILE A 50 12.09 1.65 -4.37
C ILE A 50 13.32 2.43 -4.82
N LYS A 51 13.61 3.59 -4.21
CA LYS A 51 14.82 4.37 -4.55
C LYS A 51 16.10 3.57 -4.33
N ILE A 52 16.19 2.85 -3.21
CA ILE A 52 17.33 1.99 -2.89
C ILE A 52 17.46 0.86 -3.91
N GLN A 53 16.36 0.16 -4.21
CA GLN A 53 16.35 -0.94 -5.18
C GLN A 53 16.78 -0.47 -6.58
N VAL A 54 16.25 0.65 -7.05
CA VAL A 54 16.62 1.23 -8.35
C VAL A 54 18.10 1.63 -8.37
N GLY A 55 18.63 2.18 -7.27
CA GLY A 55 20.07 2.46 -7.13
C GLY A 55 20.91 1.20 -7.25
N ALA A 56 20.63 0.19 -6.43
CA ALA A 56 21.34 -1.09 -6.46
C ALA A 56 21.28 -1.76 -7.84
N MET A 57 20.14 -1.69 -8.54
CA MET A 57 20.03 -2.23 -9.90
C MET A 57 20.89 -1.48 -10.92
N LYS A 58 21.11 -0.17 -10.75
CA LYS A 58 22.04 0.58 -11.60
C LYS A 58 23.48 0.15 -11.36
N ASP A 59 23.88 0.01 -10.10
CA ASP A 59 25.23 -0.42 -9.75
C ASP A 59 25.53 -1.83 -10.27
N VAL A 60 24.58 -2.75 -10.11
CA VAL A 60 24.67 -4.12 -10.68
C VAL A 60 24.78 -4.08 -12.20
N LYS A 61 24.03 -3.21 -12.89
CA LYS A 61 24.14 -3.06 -14.34
C LYS A 61 25.51 -2.56 -14.78
N MET A 62 26.07 -1.56 -14.08
CA MET A 62 27.42 -1.04 -14.38
C MET A 62 28.50 -2.08 -14.13
N ALA A 63 28.46 -2.78 -12.99
CA ALA A 63 29.40 -3.86 -12.70
C ALA A 63 29.32 -4.97 -13.75
N ARG A 64 28.10 -5.33 -14.20
CA ARG A 64 27.91 -6.31 -15.26
C ARG A 64 28.51 -5.87 -16.59
N THR A 65 28.37 -4.59 -16.97
CA THR A 65 28.97 -4.08 -18.21
C THR A 65 30.49 -4.07 -18.13
N GLU A 66 31.05 -3.66 -16.99
CA GLU A 66 32.50 -3.64 -16.77
C GLU A 66 33.11 -5.05 -16.84
N VAL A 67 32.52 -6.03 -16.15
CA VAL A 67 32.95 -7.44 -16.23
C VAL A 67 32.89 -7.96 -17.66
N ARG A 68 31.85 -7.57 -18.41
CA ARG A 68 31.68 -7.98 -19.80
C ARG A 68 32.76 -7.35 -20.69
N GLU A 69 33.06 -6.07 -20.53
CA GLU A 69 34.16 -5.40 -21.24
C GLU A 69 35.51 -6.04 -20.94
N GLN A 70 35.81 -6.31 -19.66
CA GLN A 70 37.02 -7.02 -19.26
C GLN A 70 37.11 -8.41 -19.91
N PHE A 71 36.00 -9.13 -19.95
CA PHE A 71 35.91 -10.42 -20.63
C PHE A 71 36.20 -10.29 -22.14
N HIS A 72 35.60 -9.32 -22.82
CA HIS A 72 35.84 -9.05 -24.25
C HIS A 72 37.31 -8.70 -24.54
N VAL A 73 37.94 -7.89 -23.69
CA VAL A 73 39.37 -7.56 -23.83
C VAL A 73 40.24 -8.81 -23.70
N THR A 74 39.92 -9.67 -22.72
CA THR A 74 40.73 -10.84 -22.36
C THR A 74 40.56 -11.97 -23.37
N TYR A 75 39.31 -12.27 -23.76
CA TYR A 75 38.97 -13.49 -24.51
C TYR A 75 38.41 -13.21 -25.91
N GLY A 76 38.08 -11.96 -26.27
CA GLY A 76 37.38 -11.63 -27.52
C GLY A 76 35.87 -11.89 -27.44
N ASP A 77 35.14 -11.57 -28.51
CA ASP A 77 33.66 -11.63 -28.52
C ASP A 77 33.09 -13.05 -28.35
N HIS A 78 33.83 -14.05 -28.84
CA HIS A 78 33.45 -15.47 -28.79
C HIS A 78 34.47 -16.35 -28.09
N GLY A 79 35.38 -15.80 -27.28
CA GLY A 79 36.47 -16.58 -26.70
C GLY A 79 37.61 -16.87 -27.69
N GLU A 80 37.66 -16.13 -28.81
CA GLU A 80 38.66 -16.27 -29.89
C GLU A 80 40.12 -16.17 -29.42
N ARG A 81 40.37 -15.56 -28.27
CA ARG A 81 41.72 -15.42 -27.68
C ARG A 81 42.02 -16.46 -26.59
N ALA A 82 41.08 -17.36 -26.30
CA ALA A 82 41.22 -18.39 -25.27
C ALA A 82 41.98 -19.65 -25.74
N ASP A 83 42.61 -19.62 -26.92
CA ASP A 83 43.47 -20.68 -27.43
C ASP A 83 44.84 -20.65 -26.71
N TRP A 84 44.89 -21.20 -25.50
CA TRP A 84 46.12 -21.53 -24.78
C TRP A 84 46.11 -22.98 -24.30
#